data_AF-A0A9D8MQ00-F1
#
_entry.id   AF-A0A9D8MQ00-F1
#
_cell.length_a   1.000
_cell.length_b   1.000
_cell.length_c   1.000
_cell.angle_alpha   90.00
_cell.angle_beta   90.00
_cell.angle_gamma   90.00
#
_symmetry.space_group_name_H-M   'P 1'
#
loop_
_entity.id
_entity.type
_entity.pdbx_description
1 polymer ?
#
loop_
_entity_poly.entity_id
_entity_poly.type
_entity_poly.pdbx_seq_one_letter_code
_entity_poly.pdbx_strand_id
1 'polypeptide(L)'
;NAVRILGASPAVRSRLYRKGDRLLLGVINPDTERSGFIEFEAAPPFGCFALLDHKKGKYYRSREKSCVFEPGSRCMIRLDPGEVRFLELEKAAPEHRKAEGIDLYDPEDRKPVVIFENELWKCVRNRDEIRIAGPVQDYRILFSDGAVLAGPGIFTDGNGAGGFFRDLILYPKVANWCPDARAEYKLDKVSADGQTLTLGFSHPYKLAALQGLVLEKTYRLKADPVSVEADIRLVNRSDKPMTLAYWSHNRTDLEMEEAVYSFGRDQVLKSAEEQNRQKGGQRIPVSGGPCRIAEQSVGLLECTAGEIADFYFWTGSRGPTMEFQSPRLTIPPDESLHFVFLFTPCRNSAEK
;
A
#
# COMPACT_ATOMS: atom_id res chain seq x y z
N ASN A 1 26.01 -24.64 12.14
CA ASN A 1 25.08 -23.74 12.86
C ASN A 1 23.78 -24.48 13.12
N ALA A 2 23.31 -24.51 14.37
CA ALA A 2 22.11 -25.27 14.74
C ALA A 2 20.80 -24.61 14.25
N VAL A 3 20.83 -23.32 13.92
CA VAL A 3 19.77 -22.60 13.23
C VAL A 3 20.37 -21.89 12.03
N ARG A 4 19.73 -21.99 10.86
CA ARG A 4 20.13 -21.31 9.62
C ARG A 4 18.98 -20.39 9.19
N ILE A 5 19.26 -19.10 9.06
CA ILE A 5 18.30 -18.13 8.53
C ILE A 5 18.28 -18.29 7.00
N LEU A 6 17.09 -18.51 6.45
CA LEU A 6 16.85 -18.72 5.02
C LEU A 6 16.46 -17.41 4.32
N GLY A 7 15.69 -16.57 5.02
CA GLY A 7 15.22 -15.28 4.52
C GLY A 7 14.61 -14.43 5.64
N ALA A 8 14.57 -13.12 5.44
CA ALA A 8 13.87 -12.20 6.33
C ALA A 8 13.46 -10.95 5.56
N SER A 9 12.41 -10.27 6.02
CA SER A 9 12.09 -8.94 5.50
C SER A 9 13.27 -7.97 5.74
N PRO A 10 13.53 -7.00 4.84
CA PRO A 10 14.72 -6.14 4.92
C PRO A 10 14.93 -5.40 6.25
N ALA A 11 13.85 -5.08 6.97
CA ALA A 11 13.91 -4.42 8.28
C ALA A 11 14.16 -5.39 9.44
N VAL A 12 13.78 -6.67 9.29
CA VAL A 12 13.84 -7.64 10.38
C VAL A 12 15.29 -7.97 10.72
N ARG A 13 15.60 -8.06 12.01
CA ARG A 13 16.91 -8.47 12.53
C ARG A 13 16.72 -9.65 13.46
N SER A 14 17.70 -10.54 13.50
CA SER A 14 17.68 -11.69 14.39
C SER A 14 19.04 -11.97 15.00
N ARG A 15 19.02 -12.58 16.18
CA ARG A 15 20.21 -13.04 16.88
C ARG A 15 19.91 -14.32 17.64
N LEU A 16 20.82 -15.29 17.52
CA LEU A 16 20.72 -16.56 18.23
C LEU A 16 21.56 -16.50 19.52
N TYR A 17 20.97 -16.93 20.62
CA TYR A 17 21.62 -17.10 21.91
C TYR A 17 21.60 -18.59 22.29
N ARG A 18 22.64 -19.06 22.98
CA ARG A 18 22.76 -20.45 23.43
C ARG A 18 23.06 -20.47 24.93
N LYS A 19 22.35 -21.31 25.69
CA LYS A 19 22.65 -21.61 27.10
C LYS A 19 22.43 -23.11 27.35
N GLY A 20 23.51 -23.87 27.48
CA GLY A 20 23.45 -25.34 27.52
C GLY A 20 22.82 -25.89 26.23
N ASP A 21 21.84 -26.79 26.40
CA ASP A 21 21.11 -27.42 25.30
C ASP A 21 19.94 -26.58 24.77
N ARG A 22 19.75 -25.35 25.25
CA ARG A 22 18.67 -24.46 24.82
C ARG A 22 19.18 -23.42 23.84
N LEU A 23 18.39 -23.16 22.81
CA LEU A 23 18.60 -22.06 21.88
C LEU A 23 17.46 -21.06 21.99
N LEU A 24 17.82 -19.77 22.01
CA LEU A 24 16.86 -18.69 21.96
C LEU A 24 17.13 -17.86 20.71
N LEU A 25 16.17 -17.81 19.81
CA LEU A 25 16.19 -16.92 18.64
C LEU A 25 15.44 -15.63 19.01
N GLY A 26 16.19 -14.56 19.24
CA GLY A 26 15.64 -13.21 19.38
C GLY A 26 15.42 -12.61 17.99
N VAL A 27 14.22 -12.10 17.74
CA VAL A 27 13.85 -11.49 16.45
C VAL A 27 13.15 -10.17 16.70
N ILE A 28 13.54 -9.14 15.95
CA ILE A 28 12.95 -7.80 16.03
C ILE A 28 12.53 -7.34 14.64
N ASN A 29 11.32 -6.81 14.56
CA ASN A 29 10.87 -5.98 13.47
C ASN A 29 10.88 -4.52 13.94
N PRO A 30 11.94 -3.74 13.61
CA PRO A 30 12.04 -2.35 14.03
C PRO A 30 11.12 -1.42 13.22
N ASP A 31 10.53 -1.91 12.13
CA ASP A 31 9.56 -1.17 11.33
C ASP A 31 8.25 -1.07 12.12
N THR A 32 7.86 0.13 12.54
CA THR A 32 6.65 0.39 13.34
C THR A 32 5.37 0.37 12.51
N GLU A 33 5.47 0.23 11.19
CA GLU A 33 4.34 0.35 10.27
C GLU A 33 4.07 -0.93 9.48
N ARG A 34 5.11 -1.63 9.03
CA ARG A 34 4.98 -2.83 8.21
C ARG A 34 5.26 -4.09 9.00
N SER A 35 4.42 -5.11 8.83
CA SER A 35 4.74 -6.45 9.33
C SER A 35 5.94 -7.02 8.57
N GLY A 36 6.84 -7.66 9.30
CA GLY A 36 7.96 -8.41 8.74
C GLY A 36 7.73 -9.92 8.81
N PHE A 37 8.66 -10.67 8.24
CA PHE A 37 8.80 -12.10 8.52
C PHE A 37 10.27 -12.48 8.69
N ILE A 38 10.48 -13.61 9.35
CA ILE A 38 11.74 -14.35 9.34
C ILE A 38 11.45 -15.79 8.95
N GLU A 39 12.31 -16.35 8.11
CA GLU A 39 12.31 -17.75 7.71
C GLU A 39 13.64 -18.37 8.15
N PHE A 40 13.55 -19.50 8.84
CA PHE A 40 14.73 -20.25 9.27
C PHE A 40 14.44 -21.73 9.28
N GLU A 41 15.51 -22.53 9.36
CA GLU A 41 15.45 -23.95 9.66
C GLU A 41 16.35 -24.24 10.85
N ALA A 42 16.03 -25.29 11.59
CA ALA A 42 16.91 -25.83 12.63
C ALA A 42 17.46 -27.18 12.19
N ALA A 43 18.75 -27.39 12.43
CA ALA A 43 19.49 -28.59 12.07
C ALA A 43 20.23 -29.13 13.33
N PRO A 44 20.92 -30.28 13.28
CA PRO A 44 21.52 -30.93 14.45
C PRO A 44 22.26 -29.96 15.40
N PRO A 45 22.20 -30.18 16.73
CA PRO A 45 22.02 -31.49 17.38
C PRO A 45 20.59 -31.84 17.86
N PHE A 46 19.56 -31.05 17.54
CA PHE A 46 18.24 -31.18 18.20
C PHE A 46 17.44 -32.43 17.84
N GLY A 47 17.76 -33.14 16.75
CA GLY A 47 16.81 -34.11 16.18
C GLY A 47 15.50 -33.36 15.87
N CYS A 48 14.36 -33.94 16.26
CA CYS A 48 13.10 -33.22 16.22
C CYS A 48 13.07 -32.14 17.31
N PHE A 49 12.51 -30.96 17.01
CA PHE A 49 12.45 -29.83 17.93
C PHE A 49 11.03 -29.29 18.09
N ALA A 50 10.81 -28.53 19.15
CA ALA A 50 9.63 -27.71 19.35
C ALA A 50 10.06 -26.23 19.46
N LEU A 51 9.13 -25.33 19.15
CA LEU A 51 9.39 -23.89 19.07
C LEU A 51 8.40 -23.11 19.94
N LEU A 52 8.86 -22.59 21.07
CA LEU A 52 8.03 -21.85 22.04
C LEU A 52 8.12 -20.34 21.80
N ASP A 53 6.98 -19.66 21.67
CA ASP A 53 6.89 -18.20 21.70
C ASP A 53 6.71 -17.72 23.14
N HIS A 54 7.75 -17.15 23.74
CA HIS A 54 7.71 -16.67 25.14
C HIS A 54 6.70 -15.55 25.36
N LYS A 55 6.42 -14.73 24.34
CA LYS A 55 5.45 -13.62 24.46
C LYS A 55 4.01 -14.15 24.44
N LYS A 56 3.73 -15.26 23.75
CA LYS A 56 2.39 -15.88 23.71
C LYS A 56 2.21 -17.04 24.69
N GLY A 57 3.29 -17.60 25.22
CA GLY A 57 3.26 -18.83 26.02
C GLY A 57 2.73 -20.04 25.26
N LYS A 58 2.94 -20.10 23.92
CA LYS A 58 2.43 -21.15 23.04
C LYS A 58 3.50 -21.66 22.09
N TYR A 59 3.40 -22.93 21.73
CA TYR A 59 4.25 -23.55 20.71
C TYR A 59 3.80 -23.17 19.30
N TYR A 60 4.72 -23.07 18.37
CA TYR A 60 4.35 -23.02 16.96
C TYR A 60 3.98 -24.43 16.47
N ARG A 61 2.98 -24.49 15.58
CA ARG A 61 2.57 -25.72 14.90
C ARG A 61 2.80 -25.62 13.39
N SER A 62 3.21 -26.72 12.79
CA SER A 62 3.37 -26.89 11.35
C SER A 62 2.02 -26.89 10.64
N ARG A 63 2.04 -26.90 9.29
CA ARG A 63 0.83 -27.04 8.46
C ARG A 63 0.01 -28.29 8.80
N GLU A 64 0.69 -29.38 9.15
CA GLU A 64 0.08 -30.65 9.57
C GLU A 64 -0.42 -30.62 11.03
N LYS A 65 -0.46 -29.42 11.64
CA LYS A 65 -0.91 -29.18 13.02
C LYS A 65 -0.08 -29.89 14.08
N SER A 66 1.18 -30.21 13.77
CA SER A 66 2.16 -30.75 14.73
C SER A 66 3.01 -29.63 15.32
N CYS A 67 3.18 -29.61 16.65
CA CYS A 67 4.15 -28.74 17.34
C CYS A 67 5.56 -29.36 17.41
N VAL A 68 5.75 -30.52 16.78
CA VAL A 68 7.04 -31.20 16.64
C VAL A 68 7.51 -31.07 15.20
N PHE A 69 8.69 -30.50 15.03
CA PHE A 69 9.31 -30.22 13.75
C PHE A 69 10.48 -31.18 13.51
N GLU A 70 10.55 -31.76 12.32
CA GLU A 70 11.68 -32.58 11.89
C GLU A 70 12.93 -31.73 11.62
N PRO A 71 14.15 -32.28 11.72
CA PRO A 71 15.36 -31.60 11.30
C PRO A 71 15.24 -31.04 9.87
N GLY A 72 15.61 -29.77 9.69
CA GLY A 72 15.50 -29.09 8.39
C GLY A 72 14.10 -28.57 8.05
N SER A 73 13.11 -28.74 8.94
CA SER A 73 11.79 -28.11 8.76
C SER A 73 11.93 -26.59 8.66
N ARG A 74 11.33 -26.02 7.61
CA ARG A 74 11.28 -24.57 7.42
C ARG A 74 10.23 -23.97 8.33
N CYS A 75 10.66 -23.03 9.17
CA CYS A 75 9.83 -22.29 10.08
C CYS A 75 9.79 -20.83 9.64
N MET A 76 8.59 -20.32 9.34
CA MET A 76 8.41 -18.93 9.00
C MET A 76 7.47 -18.26 9.99
N ILE A 77 7.87 -17.08 10.45
CA ILE A 77 7.18 -16.37 11.52
C ILE A 77 6.96 -14.94 11.06
N ARG A 78 5.71 -14.49 11.13
CA ARG A 78 5.34 -13.10 10.93
C ARG A 78 5.57 -12.32 12.21
N LEU A 79 6.12 -11.13 12.06
CA LEU A 79 6.29 -10.15 13.11
C LEU A 79 5.38 -8.97 12.82
N ASP A 80 4.61 -8.56 13.81
CA ASP A 80 3.83 -7.33 13.70
C ASP A 80 4.75 -6.09 13.67
N PRO A 81 4.25 -4.92 13.25
CA PRO A 81 5.04 -3.71 13.29
C PRO A 81 5.54 -3.37 14.71
N GLY A 82 6.81 -2.98 14.83
CA GLY A 82 7.48 -2.66 16.10
C GLY A 82 7.68 -3.87 17.02
N GLU A 83 7.48 -5.09 16.53
CA GLU A 83 7.44 -6.27 17.38
C GLU A 83 8.82 -6.84 17.70
N VAL A 84 9.01 -7.25 18.96
CA VAL A 84 10.11 -8.11 19.42
C VAL A 84 9.56 -9.46 19.86
N ARG A 85 10.21 -10.55 19.43
CA ARG A 85 9.92 -11.94 19.79
C ARG A 85 11.17 -12.64 20.31
N PHE A 86 10.97 -13.53 21.28
CA PHE A 86 11.96 -14.47 21.75
C PHE A 86 11.41 -15.89 21.59
N LEU A 87 12.08 -16.66 20.74
CA LEU A 87 11.63 -17.98 20.32
C LEU A 87 12.60 -19.02 20.89
N GLU A 88 12.13 -19.86 21.80
CA GLU A 88 12.95 -20.94 22.36
C GLU A 88 12.81 -22.19 21.49
N LEU A 89 13.96 -22.68 21.02
CA LEU A 89 14.06 -23.97 20.34
C LEU A 89 14.54 -24.99 21.37
N GLU A 90 13.74 -26.02 21.56
CA GLU A 90 14.02 -27.10 22.49
C GLU A 90 13.85 -28.46 21.82
N LYS A 91 14.53 -29.47 22.37
CA LYS A 91 14.37 -30.85 21.92
C LYS A 91 12.92 -31.28 22.11
N ALA A 92 12.33 -31.90 21.09
CA ALA A 92 10.94 -32.33 21.17
C ALA A 92 10.74 -33.41 22.25
N ALA A 93 9.68 -33.26 23.04
CA ALA A 93 9.22 -34.22 24.03
C ALA A 93 7.80 -34.74 23.67
N PRO A 94 7.38 -35.93 24.16
CA PRO A 94 6.09 -36.53 23.82
C PRO A 94 4.88 -35.60 24.04
N GLU A 95 4.92 -34.77 25.07
CA GLU A 95 3.90 -33.79 25.45
C GLU A 95 3.68 -32.72 24.38
N HIS A 96 4.72 -32.35 23.61
CA HIS A 96 4.60 -31.31 22.58
C HIS A 96 3.64 -31.73 21.45
N ARG A 97 3.49 -33.03 21.18
CA ARG A 97 2.56 -33.52 20.15
C ARG A 97 1.09 -33.20 20.46
N LYS A 98 0.76 -32.97 21.73
CA LYS A 98 -0.59 -32.63 22.19
C LYS A 98 -0.73 -31.17 22.61
N ALA A 99 0.34 -30.39 22.52
CA ALA A 99 0.32 -28.98 22.92
C ALA A 99 -0.54 -28.17 21.95
N GLU A 100 -1.34 -27.24 22.49
CA GLU A 100 -1.97 -26.22 21.67
C GLU A 100 -0.90 -25.33 21.05
N GLY A 101 -1.07 -25.03 19.76
CA GLY A 101 -0.10 -24.25 19.02
C GLY A 101 -0.68 -23.11 18.22
N ILE A 102 0.18 -22.13 17.93
CA ILE A 102 -0.04 -21.06 16.96
C ILE A 102 0.51 -21.50 15.61
N ASP A 103 -0.25 -21.32 14.54
CA ASP A 103 0.22 -21.69 13.20
C ASP A 103 1.48 -20.90 12.83
N LEU A 104 2.45 -21.59 12.24
CA LEU A 104 3.52 -20.91 11.52
C LEU A 104 2.93 -19.99 10.46
N TYR A 105 3.62 -18.88 10.20
CA TYR A 105 3.27 -18.05 9.08
C TYR A 105 3.52 -18.82 7.79
N ASP A 106 2.50 -18.85 6.94
CA ASP A 106 2.59 -19.48 5.64
C ASP A 106 2.27 -18.44 4.56
N PRO A 107 3.23 -18.11 3.67
CA PRO A 107 2.98 -17.19 2.57
C PRO A 107 1.97 -17.76 1.56
N GLU A 108 1.84 -19.09 1.48
CA GLU A 108 0.92 -19.82 0.60
C GLU A 108 -0.47 -20.02 1.22
N ASP A 109 -0.63 -19.89 2.55
CA ASP A 109 -1.93 -20.05 3.26
C ASP A 109 -2.84 -18.80 3.10
N ARG A 110 -2.71 -18.16 1.94
CA ARG A 110 -3.43 -16.99 1.51
C ARG A 110 -4.07 -17.28 0.18
N LYS A 111 -4.96 -18.27 0.17
CA LYS A 111 -5.81 -18.50 -0.98
C LYS A 111 -6.48 -17.16 -1.33
N PRO A 112 -6.26 -16.65 -2.54
CA PRO A 112 -6.91 -15.42 -2.97
C PRO A 112 -8.43 -15.58 -2.76
N VAL A 113 -9.04 -14.60 -2.10
CA VAL A 113 -10.47 -14.64 -1.78
C VAL A 113 -11.20 -13.84 -2.84
N VAL A 114 -12.13 -14.47 -3.56
CA VAL A 114 -13.06 -13.73 -4.41
C VAL A 114 -13.97 -12.93 -3.48
N ILE A 115 -13.84 -11.60 -3.53
CA ILE A 115 -14.63 -10.67 -2.71
C ILE A 115 -15.80 -10.07 -3.49
N PHE A 116 -15.78 -10.18 -4.83
CA PHE A 116 -16.87 -9.80 -5.70
C PHE A 116 -16.70 -10.48 -7.07
N GLU A 117 -17.80 -10.91 -7.68
CA GLU A 117 -17.82 -11.44 -9.04
C GLU A 117 -19.19 -11.21 -9.67
N ASN A 118 -19.21 -10.72 -10.91
CA ASN A 118 -20.38 -10.70 -11.78
C ASN A 118 -19.91 -10.92 -13.25
N GLU A 119 -20.80 -10.72 -14.21
CA GLU A 119 -20.50 -10.94 -15.64
C GLU A 119 -19.36 -10.05 -16.19
N LEU A 120 -19.13 -8.87 -15.59
CA LEU A 120 -18.16 -7.88 -16.07
C LEU A 120 -16.90 -7.77 -15.20
N TRP A 121 -17.03 -8.01 -13.90
CA TRP A 121 -16.01 -7.68 -12.91
C TRP A 121 -15.72 -8.88 -12.02
N LYS A 122 -14.44 -9.12 -11.76
CA LYS A 122 -13.99 -10.06 -10.75
C LYS A 122 -12.95 -9.41 -9.85
N CYS A 123 -13.25 -9.34 -8.56
CA CYS A 123 -12.36 -8.81 -7.53
C CYS A 123 -11.83 -9.93 -6.67
N VAL A 124 -10.51 -10.10 -6.66
CA VAL A 124 -9.81 -11.09 -5.86
C VAL A 124 -8.89 -10.38 -4.89
N ARG A 125 -9.16 -10.54 -3.60
CA ARG A 125 -8.34 -10.00 -2.52
C ARG A 125 -7.23 -10.98 -2.18
N ASN A 126 -6.01 -10.48 -2.11
CA ASN A 126 -4.89 -11.13 -1.42
C ASN A 126 -4.47 -10.27 -0.21
N ARG A 127 -3.28 -10.52 0.36
CA ARG A 127 -2.82 -9.80 1.56
C ARG A 127 -2.62 -8.31 1.34
N ASP A 128 -2.12 -7.94 0.16
CA ASP A 128 -1.56 -6.61 -0.08
C ASP A 128 -2.40 -5.79 -1.04
N GLU A 129 -3.17 -6.48 -1.89
CA GLU A 129 -3.92 -5.85 -2.97
C GLU A 129 -5.25 -6.54 -3.23
N ILE A 130 -6.14 -5.79 -3.87
CA ILE A 130 -7.32 -6.30 -4.55
C ILE A 130 -6.99 -6.27 -6.04
N ARG A 131 -6.94 -7.45 -6.66
CA ARG A 131 -6.86 -7.60 -8.12
C ARG A 131 -8.25 -7.49 -8.70
N ILE A 132 -8.41 -6.65 -9.71
CA ILE A 132 -9.68 -6.39 -10.38
C ILE A 132 -9.49 -6.79 -11.84
N ALA A 133 -10.12 -7.90 -12.22
CA ALA A 133 -10.27 -8.23 -13.64
C ALA A 133 -11.48 -7.48 -14.17
N GLY A 134 -11.25 -6.65 -15.18
CA GLY A 134 -12.27 -5.85 -15.85
C GLY A 134 -12.47 -6.27 -17.31
N PRO A 135 -13.51 -5.75 -17.98
CA PRO A 135 -13.82 -6.16 -19.35
C PRO A 135 -12.84 -5.62 -20.39
N VAL A 136 -12.14 -4.52 -20.09
CA VAL A 136 -11.17 -3.89 -21.01
C VAL A 136 -9.75 -3.90 -20.45
N GLN A 137 -9.60 -3.74 -19.14
CA GLN A 137 -8.30 -3.64 -18.49
C GLN A 137 -8.38 -4.15 -17.06
N ASP A 138 -7.27 -4.78 -16.63
CA ASP A 138 -7.07 -5.21 -15.26
C ASP A 138 -6.45 -4.08 -14.43
N TYR A 139 -6.95 -3.95 -13.21
CA TYR A 139 -6.43 -3.01 -12.22
C TYR A 139 -6.09 -3.71 -10.92
N ARG A 140 -5.34 -3.02 -10.08
CA ARG A 140 -5.05 -3.44 -8.71
C ARG A 140 -5.21 -2.25 -7.79
N ILE A 141 -5.83 -2.46 -6.63
CA ILE A 141 -5.81 -1.50 -5.53
C ILE A 141 -4.89 -2.04 -4.45
N LEU A 142 -3.77 -1.35 -4.21
CA LEU A 142 -2.80 -1.71 -3.18
C LEU A 142 -3.27 -1.19 -1.82
N PHE A 143 -4.29 -1.83 -1.24
CA PHE A 143 -4.89 -1.37 0.02
C PHE A 143 -3.91 -1.43 1.20
N SER A 144 -2.88 -2.28 1.17
CA SER A 144 -1.84 -2.30 2.21
C SER A 144 -0.79 -1.19 2.08
N ASP A 145 -0.87 -0.36 1.03
CA ASP A 145 0.10 0.70 0.73
C ASP A 145 -0.61 2.01 0.35
N GLY A 146 -1.55 2.46 1.18
CA GLY A 146 -2.27 3.72 0.98
C GLY A 146 -3.48 3.64 0.05
N ALA A 147 -3.98 2.43 -0.23
CA ALA A 147 -5.07 2.18 -1.19
C ALA A 147 -4.86 2.94 -2.50
N VAL A 148 -3.70 2.76 -3.11
CA VAL A 148 -3.37 3.39 -4.40
C VAL A 148 -3.83 2.52 -5.57
N LEU A 149 -4.18 3.18 -6.68
CA LEU A 149 -4.46 2.51 -7.94
C LEU A 149 -3.14 2.09 -8.60
N ALA A 150 -3.14 0.88 -9.15
CA ALA A 150 -2.09 0.33 -9.99
C ALA A 150 -2.70 -0.35 -11.21
N GLY A 151 -2.00 -0.31 -12.34
CA GLY A 151 -2.47 -0.82 -13.62
C GLY A 151 -1.54 -0.39 -14.74
N PRO A 152 -1.88 -0.67 -16.00
CA PRO A 152 -1.08 -0.21 -17.14
C PRO A 152 -0.95 1.32 -17.15
N GLY A 153 0.25 1.83 -17.42
CA GLY A 153 0.52 3.27 -17.41
C GLY A 153 0.85 3.85 -16.02
N ILE A 154 0.79 3.04 -14.96
CA ILE A 154 0.93 3.49 -13.56
C ILE A 154 2.11 2.79 -12.90
N PHE A 155 3.08 3.58 -12.44
CA PHE A 155 4.29 3.06 -11.81
C PHE A 155 4.05 2.64 -10.37
N THR A 156 4.45 1.42 -10.01
CA THR A 156 4.48 0.95 -8.62
C THR A 156 5.85 0.39 -8.28
N ASP A 157 6.51 0.93 -7.25
CA ASP A 157 7.82 0.46 -6.79
C ASP A 157 7.75 -0.57 -5.65
N GLY A 158 6.54 -0.89 -5.15
CA GLY A 158 6.33 -1.73 -3.98
C GLY A 158 6.89 -1.13 -2.68
N ASN A 159 7.36 0.12 -2.70
CA ASN A 159 8.03 0.78 -1.57
C ASN A 159 7.25 1.97 -1.01
N GLY A 160 6.04 2.23 -1.50
CA GLY A 160 5.16 3.29 -0.99
C GLY A 160 5.47 4.67 -1.54
N ALA A 161 6.06 4.74 -2.73
CA ALA A 161 6.18 5.99 -3.49
C ALA A 161 5.52 5.91 -4.89
N GLY A 162 5.05 4.74 -5.32
CA GLY A 162 4.30 4.58 -6.57
C GLY A 162 2.77 4.62 -6.40
N GLY A 163 2.08 4.45 -7.53
CA GLY A 163 0.63 4.38 -7.67
C GLY A 163 0.01 5.72 -8.06
N PHE A 164 -1.26 5.66 -8.41
CA PHE A 164 -2.13 6.83 -8.55
C PHE A 164 -2.99 7.01 -7.29
N PHE A 165 -3.32 8.28 -7.03
CA PHE A 165 -4.15 8.74 -5.93
C PHE A 165 -3.59 8.40 -4.55
N ARG A 166 -2.28 8.56 -4.36
CA ARG A 166 -1.69 8.46 -3.02
C ARG A 166 -2.01 9.71 -2.22
N ASP A 167 -2.55 9.53 -1.03
CA ASP A 167 -2.95 10.61 -0.14
C ASP A 167 -1.81 11.04 0.78
N LEU A 168 -1.49 12.33 0.73
CA LEU A 168 -0.53 12.99 1.58
C LEU A 168 -1.16 14.24 2.18
N ILE A 169 -0.56 14.71 3.27
CA ILE A 169 -0.94 15.95 3.94
C ILE A 169 0.29 16.87 3.96
N LEU A 170 0.21 18.02 3.31
CA LEU A 170 1.27 19.03 3.18
C LEU A 170 1.33 19.98 4.38
N TYR A 171 0.21 20.14 5.08
CA TYR A 171 0.12 20.90 6.31
C TYR A 171 -0.77 20.16 7.32
N PRO A 172 -0.37 20.02 8.59
CA PRO A 172 0.86 20.55 9.20
C PRO A 172 2.12 19.84 8.68
N LYS A 173 3.27 20.53 8.68
CA LYS A 173 4.52 20.02 8.06
C LYS A 173 4.97 18.66 8.60
N VAL A 174 4.64 18.36 9.86
CA VAL A 174 4.92 17.05 10.49
C VAL A 174 4.15 15.90 9.87
N ALA A 175 3.10 16.18 9.10
CA ALA A 175 2.30 15.20 8.38
C ALA A 175 2.84 14.88 6.98
N ASN A 176 3.81 15.65 6.48
CA ASN A 176 4.41 15.43 5.17
C ASN A 176 5.06 14.05 5.13
N TRP A 177 4.59 13.19 4.21
CA TRP A 177 5.06 11.81 4.11
C TRP A 177 5.01 11.05 5.44
N CYS A 178 4.04 11.37 6.30
CA CYS A 178 3.83 10.59 7.52
C CYS A 178 3.47 9.13 7.19
N PRO A 179 3.67 8.21 8.13
CA PRO A 179 3.36 6.79 7.93
C PRO A 179 1.96 6.48 7.38
N ASP A 180 0.96 7.31 7.72
CA ASP A 180 -0.43 7.16 7.25
C ASP A 180 -0.54 7.17 5.70
N ALA A 181 0.40 7.80 4.98
CA ALA A 181 0.44 7.79 3.51
C ALA A 181 0.72 6.40 2.90
N ARG A 182 1.17 5.44 3.72
CA ARG A 182 1.49 4.04 3.35
C ARG A 182 0.74 3.03 4.20
N ALA A 183 -0.22 3.48 5.00
CA ALA A 183 -0.96 2.60 5.90
C ALA A 183 -1.85 1.63 5.13
N GLU A 184 -2.23 0.54 5.81
CA GLU A 184 -3.27 -0.36 5.33
C GLU A 184 -4.63 0.29 5.50
N TYR A 185 -5.39 0.35 4.40
CA TYR A 185 -6.76 0.82 4.37
C TYR A 185 -7.73 -0.35 4.55
N LYS A 186 -8.77 -0.10 5.34
CA LYS A 186 -9.87 -1.05 5.49
C LYS A 186 -10.75 -0.98 4.25
N LEU A 187 -11.06 -2.13 3.66
CA LEU A 187 -12.11 -2.24 2.65
C LEU A 187 -13.48 -2.23 3.34
N ASP A 188 -14.30 -1.22 3.06
CA ASP A 188 -15.62 -1.03 3.66
C ASP A 188 -16.75 -1.44 2.73
N LYS A 189 -16.56 -1.31 1.42
CA LYS A 189 -17.61 -1.58 0.42
C LYS A 189 -17.04 -2.15 -0.86
N VAL A 190 -17.75 -3.13 -1.43
CA VAL A 190 -17.60 -3.55 -2.84
C VAL A 190 -18.98 -3.77 -3.41
N SER A 191 -19.26 -3.16 -4.56
CA SER A 191 -20.54 -3.33 -5.27
C SER A 191 -20.36 -2.98 -6.74
N ALA A 192 -21.23 -3.46 -7.61
CA ALA A 192 -21.31 -2.96 -8.98
C ALA A 192 -22.76 -2.66 -9.38
N ASP A 193 -22.95 -1.63 -10.20
CA ASP A 193 -24.23 -1.23 -10.80
C ASP A 193 -24.09 -1.17 -12.34
N GLY A 194 -24.47 -2.27 -12.98
CA GLY A 194 -24.28 -2.42 -14.43
C GLY A 194 -22.80 -2.35 -14.79
N GLN A 195 -22.38 -1.23 -15.37
CA GLN A 195 -21.02 -1.04 -15.92
C GLN A 195 -20.02 -0.41 -14.94
N THR A 196 -20.44 -0.03 -13.73
CA THR A 196 -19.52 0.61 -12.76
C THR A 196 -19.27 -0.30 -11.56
N LEU A 197 -18.00 -0.59 -11.28
CA LEU A 197 -17.56 -1.23 -10.05
C LEU A 197 -17.16 -0.16 -9.04
N THR A 198 -17.70 -0.25 -7.82
CA THR A 198 -17.41 0.65 -6.71
C THR A 198 -16.67 -0.09 -5.59
N LEU A 199 -15.51 0.43 -5.17
CA LEU A 199 -14.78 -0.03 -3.99
C LEU A 199 -14.58 1.13 -3.02
N GLY A 200 -15.01 0.95 -1.76
CA GLY A 200 -14.86 1.95 -0.70
C GLY A 200 -13.83 1.52 0.33
N PHE A 201 -12.95 2.45 0.71
CA PHE A 201 -11.87 2.25 1.65
C PHE A 201 -11.87 3.34 2.72
N SER A 202 -11.42 3.02 3.93
CA SER A 202 -11.18 4.01 4.98
C SER A 202 -9.90 3.76 5.76
N HIS A 203 -9.33 4.86 6.26
CA HIS A 203 -8.18 4.86 7.15
C HIS A 203 -8.25 6.02 8.17
N PRO A 204 -8.31 5.74 9.48
CA PRO A 204 -8.14 6.77 10.50
C PRO A 204 -6.66 7.14 10.66
N TYR A 205 -6.35 8.43 10.59
CA TYR A 205 -4.98 8.91 10.79
C TYR A 205 -4.50 8.65 12.22
N LYS A 206 -3.25 8.18 12.34
CA LYS A 206 -2.61 7.89 13.63
C LYS A 206 -1.74 9.03 14.12
N LEU A 207 -1.28 9.91 13.23
CA LEU A 207 -0.46 11.05 13.60
C LEU A 207 -1.19 11.97 14.58
N ALA A 208 -0.56 12.28 15.71
CA ALA A 208 -1.17 13.08 16.78
C ALA A 208 -1.70 14.45 16.31
N ALA A 209 -1.02 15.09 15.35
CA ALA A 209 -1.44 16.39 14.79
C ALA A 209 -2.70 16.30 13.91
N LEU A 210 -3.11 15.10 13.51
CA LEU A 210 -4.28 14.79 12.68
C LEU A 210 -5.24 13.84 13.42
N GLN A 211 -5.15 13.76 14.74
CA GLN A 211 -6.00 12.88 15.53
C GLN A 211 -7.48 13.21 15.30
N GLY A 212 -8.27 12.19 14.95
CA GLY A 212 -9.69 12.34 14.60
C GLY A 212 -9.94 12.55 13.10
N LEU A 213 -8.91 12.70 12.26
CA LEU A 213 -9.08 12.68 10.81
C LEU A 213 -9.28 11.24 10.31
N VAL A 214 -10.30 11.05 9.47
CA VAL A 214 -10.52 9.80 8.74
C VAL A 214 -10.48 10.09 7.25
N LEU A 215 -9.65 9.35 6.52
CA LEU A 215 -9.65 9.37 5.06
C LEU A 215 -10.60 8.30 4.56
N GLU A 216 -11.57 8.68 3.74
CA GLU A 216 -12.46 7.78 3.03
C GLU A 216 -12.16 7.91 1.54
N LYS A 217 -11.92 6.80 0.86
CA LYS A 217 -11.61 6.76 -0.57
C LYS A 217 -12.54 5.81 -1.28
N THR A 218 -13.24 6.30 -2.30
CA THR A 218 -14.11 5.50 -3.15
C THR A 218 -13.58 5.48 -4.56
N TYR A 219 -13.26 4.29 -5.05
CA TYR A 219 -12.95 4.04 -6.45
C TYR A 219 -14.21 3.66 -7.21
N ARG A 220 -14.47 4.31 -8.34
CA ARG A 220 -15.51 3.92 -9.31
C ARG A 220 -14.87 3.62 -10.66
N LEU A 221 -14.80 2.34 -11.01
CA LEU A 221 -14.23 1.85 -12.26
C LEU A 221 -15.36 1.62 -13.26
N LYS A 222 -15.38 2.36 -14.36
CA LYS A 222 -16.38 2.26 -15.43
C LYS A 222 -15.83 1.44 -16.59
N ALA A 223 -16.65 0.57 -17.15
CA ALA A 223 -16.28 -0.26 -18.30
C ALA A 223 -16.34 0.50 -19.64
N ASP A 224 -17.33 1.39 -19.83
CA ASP A 224 -17.49 2.15 -21.07
C ASP A 224 -18.10 3.55 -20.82
N PRO A 225 -17.39 4.65 -21.14
CA PRO A 225 -15.96 4.68 -21.48
C PRO A 225 -15.12 4.23 -20.28
N VAL A 226 -14.02 3.52 -20.56
CA VAL A 226 -13.08 3.06 -19.53
C VAL A 226 -12.56 4.26 -18.76
N SER A 227 -12.82 4.30 -17.46
CA SER A 227 -12.32 5.34 -16.58
C SER A 227 -12.31 4.87 -15.13
N VAL A 228 -11.47 5.49 -14.32
CA VAL A 228 -11.38 5.29 -12.88
C VAL A 228 -11.56 6.63 -12.21
N GLU A 229 -12.64 6.79 -11.48
CA GLU A 229 -12.85 7.93 -10.59
C GLU A 229 -12.35 7.57 -9.19
N ALA A 230 -11.60 8.46 -8.57
CA ALA A 230 -11.19 8.39 -7.17
C ALA A 230 -11.82 9.57 -6.43
N ASP A 231 -12.76 9.25 -5.55
CA ASP A 231 -13.50 10.18 -4.69
C ASP A 231 -12.91 10.09 -3.28
N ILE A 232 -12.27 11.18 -2.84
CA ILE A 232 -11.46 11.23 -1.64
C ILE A 232 -12.09 12.23 -0.68
N ARG A 233 -12.45 11.75 0.51
CA ARG A 233 -13.06 12.54 1.57
C ARG A 233 -12.17 12.55 2.81
N LEU A 234 -11.90 13.74 3.31
CA LEU A 234 -11.18 13.96 4.56
C LEU A 234 -12.20 14.37 5.62
N VAL A 235 -12.58 13.43 6.49
CA VAL A 235 -13.64 13.63 7.48
C VAL A 235 -13.04 13.95 8.84
N ASN A 236 -13.43 15.07 9.44
CA ASN A 236 -13.00 15.43 10.78
C ASN A 236 -13.96 14.86 11.83
N ARG A 237 -13.56 13.79 12.51
CA ARG A 237 -14.33 13.16 13.60
C ARG A 237 -13.93 13.67 14.99
N SER A 238 -13.10 14.71 15.07
CA SER A 238 -12.74 15.32 16.34
C SER A 238 -13.77 16.36 16.78
N ASP A 239 -13.70 16.77 18.05
CA ASP A 239 -14.53 17.83 18.62
C ASP A 239 -14.05 19.25 18.26
N LYS A 240 -12.96 19.38 17.48
CA LYS A 240 -12.31 20.65 17.16
C LYS A 240 -12.14 20.84 15.65
N PRO A 241 -12.17 22.07 15.13
CA PRO A 241 -11.80 22.32 13.75
C PRO A 241 -10.36 21.86 13.45
N MET A 242 -10.16 21.30 12.26
CA MET A 242 -8.85 20.82 11.81
C MET A 242 -8.39 21.55 10.56
N THR A 243 -7.23 22.20 10.63
CA THR A 243 -6.63 22.86 9.46
C THR A 243 -5.58 21.95 8.80
N LEU A 244 -5.76 21.66 7.52
CA LEU A 244 -4.83 20.84 6.74
C LEU A 244 -4.66 21.36 5.30
N ALA A 245 -3.64 20.87 4.60
CA ALA A 245 -3.52 21.00 3.15
C ALA A 245 -3.33 19.60 2.56
N TYR A 246 -4.26 19.18 1.70
CA TYR A 246 -4.26 17.89 1.04
C TYR A 246 -3.27 17.87 -0.13
N TRP A 247 -2.69 16.70 -0.38
CA TRP A 247 -1.73 16.48 -1.44
C TRP A 247 -1.95 15.10 -2.06
N SER A 248 -2.39 15.06 -3.32
CA SER A 248 -2.46 13.83 -4.11
C SER A 248 -1.16 13.64 -4.88
N HIS A 249 -0.50 12.50 -4.70
CA HIS A 249 0.73 12.13 -5.42
C HIS A 249 0.46 10.97 -6.39
N ASN A 250 0.88 11.14 -7.64
CA ASN A 250 0.56 10.24 -8.74
C ASN A 250 1.82 9.98 -9.59
N ARG A 251 2.13 8.71 -9.88
CA ARG A 251 3.30 8.32 -10.66
C ARG A 251 2.97 7.44 -11.85
N THR A 252 3.42 7.86 -13.03
CA THR A 252 3.32 7.07 -14.27
C THR A 252 4.57 6.20 -14.42
N ASP A 253 4.44 5.12 -15.20
CA ASP A 253 5.55 4.24 -15.62
C ASP A 253 6.28 4.75 -16.87
N LEU A 254 5.87 5.91 -17.40
CA LEU A 254 6.57 6.57 -18.50
C LEU A 254 7.95 7.01 -18.08
N GLU A 255 8.91 6.70 -18.95
CA GLU A 255 10.23 7.29 -18.87
C GLU A 255 10.12 8.80 -19.11
N MET A 256 10.98 9.53 -18.42
CA MET A 256 10.95 10.98 -18.36
C MET A 256 11.05 11.63 -19.75
N GLU A 257 11.90 11.09 -20.62
CA GLU A 257 12.17 11.61 -21.97
C GLU A 257 10.96 11.49 -22.91
N GLU A 258 10.02 10.61 -22.60
CA GLU A 258 8.85 10.31 -23.43
C GLU A 258 7.59 11.06 -22.98
N ALA A 259 7.66 11.79 -21.86
CA ALA A 259 6.48 12.35 -21.23
C ALA A 259 6.13 13.75 -21.74
N VAL A 260 4.90 13.91 -22.24
CA VAL A 260 4.31 15.19 -22.68
C VAL A 260 3.11 15.57 -21.82
N TYR A 261 3.09 16.82 -21.35
CA TYR A 261 2.07 17.33 -20.43
C TYR A 261 1.33 18.52 -21.02
N SER A 262 0.03 18.58 -20.78
CA SER A 262 -0.81 19.69 -21.21
C SER A 262 -1.73 20.15 -20.08
N PHE A 263 -1.60 21.40 -19.68
CA PHE A 263 -2.39 21.97 -18.61
C PHE A 263 -3.41 22.96 -19.17
N GLY A 264 -4.70 22.76 -18.87
CA GLY A 264 -5.77 23.60 -19.41
C GLY A 264 -5.91 23.52 -20.93
N ARG A 265 -6.54 24.54 -21.54
CA ARG A 265 -6.78 24.57 -23.00
C ARG A 265 -5.56 25.00 -23.82
N ASP A 266 -4.63 25.74 -23.22
CA ASP A 266 -3.63 26.51 -24.00
C ASP A 266 -2.17 26.36 -23.52
N GLN A 267 -1.88 25.61 -22.43
CA GLN A 267 -0.49 25.40 -21.98
C GLN A 267 -0.05 23.96 -22.25
N VAL A 268 0.78 23.77 -23.28
CA VAL A 268 1.53 22.52 -23.48
C VAL A 268 2.90 22.70 -22.85
N LEU A 269 3.21 21.93 -21.82
CA LEU A 269 4.59 21.77 -21.35
C LEU A 269 5.23 20.72 -22.25
N LYS A 270 6.08 21.18 -23.17
CA LYS A 270 6.85 20.29 -24.03
C LYS A 270 8.04 19.74 -23.25
N SER A 271 8.14 18.42 -23.30
CA SER A 271 9.17 17.49 -22.79
C SER A 271 9.80 17.79 -21.42
N ALA A 272 9.89 16.76 -20.59
CA ALA A 272 10.70 16.80 -19.38
C ALA A 272 12.19 17.14 -19.66
N GLU A 273 12.64 16.96 -20.92
CA GLU A 273 13.98 17.31 -21.40
C GLU A 273 14.24 18.83 -21.37
N GLU A 274 13.26 19.66 -21.74
CA GLU A 274 13.36 21.13 -21.65
C GLU A 274 13.30 21.60 -20.18
N GLN A 275 12.49 20.95 -19.34
CA GLN A 275 12.38 21.26 -17.91
C GLN A 275 13.61 20.83 -17.09
N ASN A 276 14.25 19.70 -17.40
CA ASN A 276 15.46 19.25 -16.72
C ASN A 276 16.62 20.22 -16.86
N ARG A 277 16.67 20.96 -17.98
CA ARG A 277 17.65 22.04 -18.18
C ARG A 277 17.44 23.21 -17.22
N GLN A 278 16.24 23.39 -16.67
CA GLN A 278 15.88 24.50 -15.77
C GLN A 278 16.08 24.21 -14.27
N LYS A 279 16.52 23.01 -13.86
CA LYS A 279 16.81 22.64 -12.45
C LYS A 279 15.74 23.13 -11.46
N GLY A 280 14.53 22.58 -11.53
CA GLY A 280 13.49 22.83 -10.53
C GLY A 280 12.17 22.23 -10.97
N GLY A 281 11.40 21.68 -10.04
CA GLY A 281 10.02 21.30 -10.34
C GLY A 281 9.18 22.53 -10.66
N GLN A 282 8.17 22.39 -11.52
CA GLN A 282 7.31 23.50 -11.92
C GLN A 282 6.04 23.49 -11.08
N ARG A 283 5.71 24.64 -10.48
CA ARG A 283 4.40 24.89 -9.88
C ARG A 283 3.54 25.66 -10.88
N ILE A 284 2.37 25.11 -11.16
CA ILE A 284 1.37 25.72 -12.03
C ILE A 284 0.15 25.98 -11.17
N PRO A 285 -0.21 27.25 -10.91
CA PRO A 285 -1.46 27.58 -10.23
C PRO A 285 -2.63 27.03 -11.03
N VAL A 286 -3.51 26.28 -10.38
CA VAL A 286 -4.71 25.71 -11.03
C VAL A 286 -5.82 26.75 -10.96
N SER A 287 -5.79 27.75 -11.84
CA SER A 287 -6.94 28.65 -12.01
C SER A 287 -8.02 27.95 -12.85
N GLY A 288 -8.65 26.93 -12.28
CA GLY A 288 -9.88 26.29 -12.79
C GLY A 288 -9.76 25.65 -14.18
N GLY A 289 -9.36 24.38 -14.23
CA GLY A 289 -9.48 23.56 -15.44
C GLY A 289 -8.92 22.15 -15.27
N PRO A 290 -9.37 21.17 -16.07
CA PRO A 290 -8.80 19.83 -16.05
C PRO A 290 -7.32 19.86 -16.45
N CYS A 291 -6.49 19.15 -15.69
CA CYS A 291 -5.14 18.80 -16.11
C CYS A 291 -5.23 17.67 -17.15
N ARG A 292 -4.38 17.68 -18.17
CA ARG A 292 -4.31 16.61 -19.17
C ARG A 292 -2.88 16.14 -19.35
N ILE A 293 -2.63 14.86 -19.16
CA ILE A 293 -1.39 14.27 -19.67
C ILE A 293 -1.71 13.82 -21.07
N ALA A 294 -0.94 14.25 -22.06
CA ALA A 294 -1.25 13.97 -23.45
C ALA A 294 0.00 13.49 -24.17
N GLU A 295 0.23 12.17 -24.13
CA GLU A 295 0.57 11.39 -25.33
C GLU A 295 0.24 9.89 -25.13
N GLN A 296 0.22 9.14 -26.24
CA GLN A 296 -0.64 8.00 -26.62
C GLN A 296 -0.71 6.74 -25.72
N SER A 297 -0.01 6.68 -24.59
CA SER A 297 0.23 5.41 -23.86
C SER A 297 -0.34 5.30 -22.45
N VAL A 298 -0.62 6.40 -21.73
CA VAL A 298 -1.08 6.33 -20.33
C VAL A 298 -2.55 6.69 -20.17
N GLY A 299 -2.93 7.94 -20.46
CA GLY A 299 -4.29 8.42 -20.23
C GLY A 299 -4.38 9.84 -19.71
N LEU A 300 -5.61 10.30 -19.56
CA LEU A 300 -6.01 11.61 -19.10
C LEU A 300 -6.31 11.57 -17.60
N LEU A 301 -5.59 12.32 -16.77
CA LEU A 301 -5.88 12.49 -15.34
C LEU A 301 -6.43 13.90 -15.06
N GLU A 302 -7.73 13.96 -14.79
CA GLU A 302 -8.47 15.18 -14.46
C GLU A 302 -8.71 15.27 -12.96
N CYS A 303 -8.80 16.50 -12.45
CA CYS A 303 -9.27 16.78 -11.11
C CYS A 303 -10.44 17.77 -11.21
N THR A 304 -11.58 17.41 -10.63
CA THR A 304 -12.72 18.31 -10.47
C THR A 304 -12.79 18.72 -9.01
N ALA A 305 -12.14 19.82 -8.66
CA ALA A 305 -12.31 20.44 -7.35
C ALA A 305 -12.08 21.95 -7.43
N GLY A 306 -12.95 22.72 -6.75
CA GLY A 306 -12.72 24.14 -6.48
C GLY A 306 -11.64 24.40 -5.42
N GLU A 307 -11.02 23.34 -4.90
CA GLU A 307 -10.15 23.35 -3.72
C GLU A 307 -8.71 22.90 -4.00
N ILE A 308 -8.32 22.67 -5.25
CA ILE A 308 -6.90 22.47 -5.63
C ILE A 308 -6.31 23.82 -6.02
N ALA A 309 -5.21 24.21 -5.38
CA ALA A 309 -4.53 25.48 -5.63
C ALA A 309 -3.37 25.33 -6.62
N ASP A 310 -2.58 24.26 -6.49
CA ASP A 310 -1.35 24.08 -7.24
C ASP A 310 -1.27 22.68 -7.86
N PHE A 311 -0.79 22.65 -9.11
CA PHE A 311 -0.24 21.47 -9.74
C PHE A 311 1.28 21.56 -9.67
N TYR A 312 1.91 20.56 -9.05
CA TYR A 312 3.37 20.48 -9.00
C TYR A 312 3.85 19.29 -9.83
N PHE A 313 4.79 19.60 -10.72
CA PHE A 313 5.44 18.63 -11.57
C PHE A 313 6.90 18.47 -11.15
N TRP A 314 7.32 17.23 -10.90
CA TRP A 314 8.70 16.92 -10.54
C TRP A 314 9.27 15.78 -11.38
N THR A 315 10.39 16.06 -12.03
CA THR A 315 11.14 15.16 -12.92
C THR A 315 12.24 14.40 -12.18
N GLY A 316 11.93 13.85 -11.00
CA GLY A 316 12.88 13.08 -10.19
C GLY A 316 13.60 11.95 -10.94
N SER A 317 14.55 11.31 -10.28
CA SER A 317 15.59 10.45 -10.89
C SER A 317 15.15 9.20 -11.67
N ARG A 318 13.85 8.90 -11.80
CA ARG A 318 13.37 7.69 -12.51
C ARG A 318 12.05 7.85 -13.27
N GLY A 319 11.32 8.93 -13.08
CA GLY A 319 10.00 9.06 -13.71
C GLY A 319 9.21 10.21 -13.09
N PRO A 320 8.39 10.87 -13.90
CA PRO A 320 7.69 12.08 -13.49
C PRO A 320 6.65 11.80 -12.40
N THR A 321 6.50 12.75 -11.48
CA THR A 321 5.44 12.74 -10.47
C THR A 321 4.48 13.89 -10.73
N MET A 322 3.20 13.61 -10.61
CA MET A 322 2.13 14.60 -10.72
C MET A 322 1.47 14.79 -9.37
N GLU A 323 1.44 16.05 -8.95
CA GLU A 323 1.01 16.38 -7.60
C GLU A 323 -0.08 17.45 -7.65
N PHE A 324 -1.21 17.15 -7.01
CA PHE A 324 -2.29 18.12 -6.81
C PHE A 324 -2.30 18.53 -5.35
N GLN A 325 -2.21 19.82 -5.07
CA GLN A 325 -2.12 20.35 -3.72
C GLN A 325 -3.27 21.32 -3.46
N SER A 326 -3.98 21.11 -2.36
CA SER A 326 -5.00 22.05 -1.88
C SER A 326 -4.33 23.22 -1.15
N PRO A 327 -4.99 24.39 -1.02
CA PRO A 327 -4.57 25.38 -0.05
C PRO A 327 -4.80 24.83 1.37
N ARG A 328 -4.42 25.61 2.38
CA ARG A 328 -4.80 25.31 3.76
C ARG A 328 -6.30 25.53 3.92
N LEU A 329 -7.00 24.46 4.25
CA LEU A 329 -8.45 24.43 4.46
C LEU A 329 -8.71 24.00 5.90
N THR A 330 -9.78 24.52 6.50
CA THR A 330 -10.20 24.14 7.84
C THR A 330 -11.50 23.36 7.76
N ILE A 331 -11.50 22.16 8.32
CA ILE A 331 -12.64 21.25 8.38
C ILE A 331 -13.29 21.39 9.75
N PRO A 332 -14.54 21.87 9.85
CA PRO A 332 -15.29 21.85 11.11
C PRO A 332 -15.48 20.42 11.66
N PRO A 333 -15.84 20.27 12.95
CA PRO A 333 -16.25 18.97 13.51
C PRO A 333 -17.37 18.32 12.70
N ASP A 334 -17.25 17.01 12.46
CA ASP A 334 -18.18 16.16 11.70
C ASP A 334 -18.42 16.55 10.23
N GLU A 335 -17.65 17.51 9.71
CA GLU A 335 -17.65 17.88 8.30
C GLU A 335 -16.53 17.18 7.51
N SER A 336 -16.55 17.32 6.19
CA SER A 336 -15.56 16.71 5.30
C SER A 336 -15.16 17.62 4.14
N LEU A 337 -13.87 17.59 3.77
CA LEU A 337 -13.41 18.07 2.46
C LEU A 337 -13.56 16.97 1.42
N HIS A 338 -13.72 17.35 0.16
CA HIS A 338 -14.01 16.44 -0.93
C HIS A 338 -13.17 16.74 -2.17
N PHE A 339 -12.44 15.72 -2.64
CA PHE A 339 -11.62 15.80 -3.84
C PHE A 339 -12.01 14.67 -4.79
N VAL A 340 -12.31 15.00 -6.04
CA VAL A 340 -12.63 14.02 -7.07
C VAL A 340 -11.59 14.08 -8.17
N PHE A 341 -11.03 12.91 -8.48
CA PHE A 341 -10.10 12.72 -9.57
C PHE A 341 -10.65 11.73 -10.57
N LEU A 342 -10.42 11.96 -11.84
CA LEU A 342 -10.84 11.08 -12.93
C LEU A 342 -9.63 10.70 -13.77
N PHE A 343 -9.32 9.41 -13.82
CA PHE A 343 -8.33 8.86 -14.72
C PHE A 343 -9.01 8.12 -15.88
N THR A 344 -8.78 8.57 -17.09
CA THR A 344 -9.26 7.92 -18.32
C THR A 344 -8.05 7.35 -19.05
N PRO A 345 -7.78 6.04 -18.99
CA PRO A 345 -6.64 5.46 -19.69
C PRO A 345 -6.75 5.70 -21.20
N CYS A 346 -5.60 5.86 -21.86
CA CYS A 346 -5.58 5.83 -23.32
C CYS A 346 -6.02 4.43 -23.77
N ARG A 347 -6.94 4.34 -24.74
CA ARG A 347 -7.15 3.05 -25.43
C ARG A 347 -5.83 2.73 -26.13
N ASN A 348 -5.20 1.62 -25.77
CA ASN A 348 -4.09 1.09 -26.56
C ASN A 348 -4.55 1.02 -28.01
N SER A 349 -3.92 1.79 -28.90
CA SER A 349 -4.15 1.71 -30.34
C SER A 349 -3.56 0.43 -30.95
N ALA A 350 -3.38 -0.63 -30.16
CA ALA A 350 -2.87 -1.92 -30.59
C ALA A 350 -3.92 -2.74 -31.37
N GLU A 351 -5.13 -2.21 -31.57
CA GLU A 351 -6.05 -2.63 -32.62
C GLU A 351 -6.05 -1.59 -33.75
N LYS A 352 -5.03 -1.66 -34.61
CA LYS A 352 -5.14 -1.26 -36.02
C LYS A 352 -4.39 -2.25 -36.90
#